data_AF-A0A7W7P5H7-F1
#
_entry.id   AF-A0A7W7P5H7-F1
#
_cell.length_a   1.000
_cell.length_b   1.000
_cell.length_c   1.000
_cell.angle_alpha   90.00
_cell.angle_beta   90.00
_cell.angle_gamma   90.00
#
_symmetry.space_group_name_H-M   'P 1'
#
loop_
_entity.id
_entity.type
_entity.pdbx_description
1 polymer ?
#
loop_
_entity_poly.entity_id
_entity_poly.type
_entity_poly.pdbx_seq_one_letter_code
_entity_poly.pdbx_strand_id
1 'polypeptide(L)'
;MTKQPFYKSLYVQVLIAIAIGIALGHFYPDTAKLMKPLGDGFVKLIKMAIAPIIFCTVVTGIAGMQSMKAVGKTGGMALLYFEIVSTIALIIGLVVVNVVQPGAGMHADVATLTAEMNKNAALTGFIASGEKQSTIDFFMNVIPSTVVGAFANGDILQVLFFSVLFGYALHRLGDYGKPVFEFIDRITHVMFNIINVIMKVLPSVPSVPWRSPSAPTASVRWCSWAS
;
A
#
# COMPACT_ATOMS: atom_id res chain seq x y z
N MET A 1 5.50 -30.31 -17.65
CA MET A 1 5.93 -29.13 -16.88
C MET A 1 7.18 -28.55 -17.55
N THR A 2 7.03 -27.64 -18.50
CA THR A 2 8.16 -26.95 -19.13
C THR A 2 8.75 -25.95 -18.14
N LYS A 3 9.97 -26.21 -17.64
CA LYS A 3 10.73 -25.28 -16.80
C LYS A 3 10.82 -23.93 -17.53
N GLN A 4 10.13 -22.92 -17.02
CA GLN A 4 10.28 -21.56 -17.50
C GLN A 4 11.74 -21.12 -17.25
N PRO A 5 12.43 -20.52 -18.23
CA PRO A 5 13.81 -20.07 -18.05
C PRO A 5 13.89 -19.00 -16.96
N PHE A 6 14.93 -19.06 -16.12
CA PHE A 6 15.13 -18.22 -14.93
C PHE A 6 15.02 -16.71 -15.19
N TYR A 7 15.40 -16.26 -16.39
CA TYR A 7 15.29 -14.87 -16.85
C TYR A 7 13.86 -14.37 -17.11
N LYS A 8 12.85 -15.27 -17.16
CA LYS A 8 11.43 -14.91 -17.23
C LYS A 8 10.77 -14.79 -15.86
N SER A 9 11.51 -15.01 -14.76
CA SER A 9 10.99 -14.84 -13.41
C SER A 9 10.90 -13.36 -13.04
N LEU A 10 9.69 -12.89 -12.70
CA LEU A 10 9.42 -11.53 -12.22
C LEU A 10 10.34 -11.11 -11.08
N TYR A 11 10.61 -12.03 -10.16
CA TYR A 11 11.48 -11.78 -9.01
C TYR A 11 12.91 -11.42 -9.45
N VAL A 12 13.46 -12.19 -10.39
CA VAL A 12 14.81 -11.96 -10.94
C VAL A 12 14.86 -10.64 -11.71
N GLN A 13 13.80 -10.32 -12.44
CA GLN A 13 13.70 -9.09 -13.20
C GLN A 13 13.63 -7.83 -12.31
N VAL A 14 12.92 -7.90 -11.17
CA VAL A 14 12.90 -6.82 -10.18
C VAL A 14 14.27 -6.63 -9.54
N LEU A 15 14.96 -7.72 -9.17
CA LEU A 15 16.32 -7.62 -8.62
C LEU A 15 17.31 -7.02 -9.62
N ILE A 16 17.24 -7.41 -10.89
CA ILE A 16 18.06 -6.82 -11.95
C ILE A 16 17.74 -5.32 -12.11
N ALA A 17 16.47 -4.93 -12.08
CA ALA A 17 16.07 -3.53 -12.18
C ALA A 17 16.60 -2.69 -10.99
N ILE A 18 16.55 -3.22 -9.77
CA ILE A 18 17.12 -2.57 -8.57
C ILE A 18 18.64 -2.45 -8.71
N ALA A 19 19.33 -3.51 -9.12
CA ALA A 19 20.78 -3.51 -9.32
C ALA A 19 21.21 -2.50 -10.39
N ILE A 20 20.49 -2.42 -11.52
CA ILE A 20 20.73 -1.43 -12.57
C ILE A 20 20.46 -0.02 -12.06
N GLY A 21 19.40 0.20 -11.27
CA GLY A 21 19.09 1.49 -10.66
C GLY A 21 20.19 1.97 -9.71
N ILE A 22 20.72 1.07 -8.87
CA ILE A 22 21.85 1.36 -7.97
C ILE A 22 23.12 1.66 -8.78
N ALA A 23 23.42 0.85 -9.80
CA ALA A 23 24.58 1.05 -10.65
C ALA A 23 24.50 2.41 -11.39
N LEU A 24 23.36 2.75 -11.99
CA LEU A 24 23.14 4.06 -12.62
C LEU A 24 23.27 5.21 -11.63
N GLY A 25 22.74 5.05 -10.41
CA GLY A 25 22.87 6.05 -9.34
C GLY A 25 24.32 6.30 -8.92
N HIS A 26 25.16 5.26 -8.92
CA HIS A 26 26.57 5.35 -8.54
C HIS A 26 27.47 5.84 -9.69
N PHE A 27 27.27 5.34 -10.92
CA PHE A 27 28.13 5.67 -12.06
C PHE A 27 27.72 6.95 -12.80
N TYR A 28 26.43 7.30 -12.82
CA TYR A 28 25.90 8.46 -13.56
C TYR A 28 24.84 9.23 -12.74
N PRO A 29 25.26 9.96 -11.69
CA PRO A 29 24.35 10.62 -10.76
C PRO A 29 23.49 11.72 -11.40
N ASP A 30 23.98 12.41 -12.42
CA ASP A 30 23.20 13.47 -13.10
C ASP A 30 22.09 12.90 -14.00
N THR A 31 22.35 11.77 -14.66
CA THR A 31 21.32 11.01 -15.39
C THR A 31 20.28 10.43 -14.43
N ALA A 32 20.69 9.96 -13.25
CA ALA A 32 19.79 9.43 -12.23
C ALA A 32 18.81 10.51 -11.71
N LYS A 33 19.27 11.75 -11.53
CA LYS A 33 18.40 12.88 -11.16
C LYS A 33 17.34 13.17 -12.23
N LEU A 34 17.72 13.08 -13.51
CA LEU A 34 16.79 13.27 -14.64
C LEU A 34 15.73 12.17 -14.73
N MET A 35 16.01 10.96 -14.21
CA MET A 35 15.05 9.86 -14.16
C MET A 35 14.10 9.90 -12.96
N LYS A 36 14.40 10.69 -11.91
CA LYS A 36 13.54 10.87 -10.74
C LYS A 36 12.07 11.21 -11.06
N PRO A 37 11.75 12.18 -11.95
CA PRO A 37 10.35 12.48 -12.29
C PRO A 37 9.59 11.31 -12.93
N LEU A 38 10.28 10.36 -13.57
CA LEU A 38 9.66 9.15 -14.11
C LEU A 38 9.18 8.22 -12.98
N GLY A 39 10.01 8.05 -11.94
CA GLY A 39 9.66 7.29 -10.74
C GLY A 39 8.54 7.95 -9.94
N ASP A 40 8.66 9.27 -9.70
CA ASP A 40 7.64 10.05 -8.99
C ASP A 40 6.29 10.04 -9.74
N GLY A 41 6.33 10.12 -11.07
CA GLY A 41 5.14 10.00 -11.93
C GLY A 41 4.47 8.64 -11.78
N PHE A 42 5.23 7.54 -11.79
CA PHE A 42 4.69 6.20 -11.60
C PHE A 42 4.06 6.01 -10.22
N VAL A 43 4.73 6.45 -9.15
CA VAL A 43 4.18 6.38 -7.79
C VAL A 43 2.90 7.21 -7.68
N LYS A 44 2.85 8.38 -8.32
CA LYS A 44 1.65 9.23 -8.35
C LYS A 44 0.48 8.54 -9.09
N LEU A 45 0.76 7.84 -10.19
CA LEU A 45 -0.25 7.04 -10.90
C LEU A 45 -0.80 5.92 -10.02
N ILE A 46 0.05 5.18 -9.30
CA ILE A 46 -0.41 4.16 -8.37
C ILE A 46 -1.22 4.78 -7.22
N LYS A 47 -0.72 5.87 -6.61
CA LYS A 47 -1.38 6.53 -5.48
C LYS A 47 -2.80 6.99 -5.83
N MET A 48 -3.01 7.49 -7.04
CA MET A 48 -4.33 7.86 -7.55
C MET A 48 -5.30 6.68 -7.62
N ALA A 49 -4.81 5.50 -8.02
CA ALA A 49 -5.63 4.30 -8.14
C ALA A 49 -5.95 3.68 -6.76
N ILE A 50 -5.05 3.77 -5.78
CA ILE A 50 -5.16 3.09 -4.47
C ILE A 50 -6.49 3.43 -3.76
N ALA A 51 -6.86 4.72 -3.67
CA ALA A 51 -8.04 5.13 -2.92
C ALA A 51 -9.36 4.49 -3.42
N PRO A 52 -9.73 4.56 -4.72
CA PRO A 52 -10.94 3.91 -5.21
C PRO A 52 -10.87 2.37 -5.16
N ILE A 53 -9.68 1.78 -5.33
CA ILE A 53 -9.49 0.32 -5.22
C ILE A 53 -9.78 -0.16 -3.80
N ILE A 54 -9.21 0.50 -2.79
CA ILE A 54 -9.43 0.14 -1.38
C ILE A 54 -10.92 0.23 -1.05
N PHE A 55 -11.60 1.28 -1.50
CA PHE A 55 -13.04 1.40 -1.28
C PHE A 55 -13.82 0.23 -1.86
N CYS A 56 -13.62 -0.07 -3.15
CA CYS A 56 -14.37 -1.13 -3.81
C CYS A 56 -14.05 -2.52 -3.22
N THR A 57 -12.78 -2.79 -2.93
CA THR A 57 -12.33 -4.09 -2.36
C THR A 57 -12.84 -4.32 -0.94
N VAL A 58 -12.81 -3.30 -0.08
CA VAL A 58 -13.31 -3.42 1.30
C VAL A 58 -14.84 -3.54 1.32
N VAL A 59 -15.55 -2.74 0.51
CA VAL A 59 -17.02 -2.81 0.44
C VAL A 59 -17.48 -4.19 -0.06
N THR A 60 -16.92 -4.68 -1.17
CA THR A 60 -17.28 -5.99 -1.72
C THR A 60 -16.84 -7.14 -0.81
N GLY A 61 -15.69 -7.01 -0.15
CA GLY A 61 -15.21 -7.98 0.83
C GLY A 61 -16.12 -8.13 2.05
N ILE A 62 -16.64 -7.02 2.58
CA ILE A 62 -17.56 -7.04 3.73
C ILE A 62 -18.97 -7.47 3.31
N ALA A 63 -19.50 -6.90 2.23
CA ALA A 63 -20.86 -7.17 1.78
C ALA A 63 -21.05 -8.59 1.23
N GLY A 64 -19.99 -9.20 0.67
CA GLY A 64 -20.01 -10.57 0.15
C GLY A 64 -20.00 -11.67 1.22
N MET A 65 -19.78 -11.33 2.50
CA MET A 65 -19.79 -12.33 3.58
C MET A 65 -21.22 -12.65 4.01
N GLN A 66 -21.54 -13.95 4.15
CA GLN A 66 -22.87 -14.40 4.55
C GLN A 66 -23.22 -14.12 6.03
N SER A 67 -22.23 -13.85 6.89
CA SER A 67 -22.48 -13.55 8.30
C SER A 67 -21.62 -12.41 8.84
N MET A 68 -22.28 -11.42 9.46
CA MET A 68 -21.61 -10.28 10.12
C MET A 68 -20.76 -10.70 11.32
N LYS A 69 -21.12 -11.79 12.00
CA LYS A 69 -20.31 -12.35 13.09
C LYS A 69 -18.94 -12.85 12.59
N ALA A 70 -18.88 -13.41 11.39
CA ALA A 70 -17.62 -13.84 10.79
C ALA A 70 -16.74 -12.67 10.38
N VAL A 71 -17.33 -11.57 9.87
CA VAL A 71 -16.61 -10.33 9.53
C VAL A 71 -15.90 -9.78 10.76
N GLY A 72 -16.64 -9.61 11.87
CA GLY A 72 -16.08 -9.08 13.12
C GLY A 72 -15.00 -10.00 13.72
N LYS A 73 -15.22 -11.33 13.71
CA LYS A 73 -14.22 -12.30 14.20
C LYS A 73 -12.94 -12.27 13.35
N THR A 74 -13.07 -12.23 12.03
CA THR A 74 -11.92 -12.22 11.11
C THR A 74 -11.17 -10.90 11.21
N GLY A 75 -11.88 -9.76 11.28
CA GLY A 75 -11.27 -8.44 11.49
C GLY A 75 -10.55 -8.33 12.83
N GLY A 76 -11.16 -8.81 13.92
CA GLY A 76 -10.53 -8.81 15.25
C GLY A 76 -9.29 -9.72 15.33
N MET A 77 -9.35 -10.92 14.74
CA MET A 77 -8.19 -11.80 14.63
C MET A 77 -7.08 -11.19 13.75
N ALA A 78 -7.45 -10.50 12.67
CA ALA A 78 -6.50 -9.80 11.81
C ALA A 78 -5.80 -8.64 12.52
N LEU A 79 -6.53 -7.85 13.33
CA LEU A 79 -5.93 -6.78 14.14
C LEU A 79 -4.96 -7.33 15.18
N LEU A 80 -5.33 -8.39 15.90
CA LEU A 80 -4.44 -9.04 16.86
C LEU A 80 -3.19 -9.61 16.17
N TYR A 81 -3.36 -10.22 15.00
CA TYR A 81 -2.24 -10.74 14.20
C TYR A 81 -1.33 -9.60 13.71
N PHE A 82 -1.90 -8.49 13.23
CA PHE A 82 -1.15 -7.32 12.78
C PHE A 82 -0.33 -6.69 13.90
N GLU A 83 -0.91 -6.55 15.10
CA GLU A 83 -0.22 -5.99 16.27
C GLU A 83 0.96 -6.86 16.70
N ILE A 84 0.77 -8.17 16.79
CA ILE A 84 1.82 -9.10 17.20
C ILE A 84 2.95 -9.13 16.18
N VAL A 85 2.60 -9.26 14.89
CA VAL A 85 3.60 -9.34 13.80
C VAL A 85 4.36 -8.03 13.66
N SER A 86 3.70 -6.87 13.76
CA SER A 86 4.36 -5.57 13.69
C SER A 86 5.26 -5.32 14.90
N THR A 87 4.85 -5.72 16.11
CA THR A 87 5.71 -5.64 17.31
C THR A 87 6.97 -6.47 17.15
N ILE A 88 6.85 -7.72 16.69
CA ILE A 88 8.00 -8.59 16.41
C ILE A 88 8.89 -7.98 15.32
N ALA A 89 8.31 -7.46 14.24
CA ALA A 89 9.05 -6.81 13.16
C ALA A 89 9.83 -5.57 13.66
N LEU A 90 9.23 -4.74 14.52
CA LEU A 90 9.88 -3.58 15.13
C LEU A 90 11.03 -4.00 16.06
N ILE A 91 10.86 -5.05 16.87
CA ILE A 91 11.92 -5.56 17.74
C ILE A 91 13.11 -6.05 16.90
N ILE A 92 12.86 -6.86 15.87
CA ILE A 92 13.92 -7.35 14.98
C ILE A 92 14.60 -6.19 14.25
N GLY A 93 13.81 -5.24 13.73
CA GLY A 93 14.33 -4.03 13.10
C GLY A 93 15.22 -3.22 14.03
N LEU A 94 14.80 -3.01 15.28
CA LEU A 94 15.56 -2.29 16.29
C LEU A 94 16.87 -3.00 16.63
N VAL A 95 16.83 -4.33 16.80
CA VAL A 95 18.04 -5.14 17.07
C VAL A 95 19.02 -5.05 15.91
N VAL A 96 18.55 -5.23 14.67
CA VAL A 96 19.42 -5.15 13.48
C VAL A 96 20.01 -3.75 13.32
N VAL A 97 19.22 -2.69 13.49
CA VAL A 97 19.71 -1.31 13.40
C VAL A 97 20.74 -1.00 14.50
N ASN A 98 20.51 -1.50 15.73
CA ASN A 98 21.43 -1.28 16.84
C ASN A 98 22.76 -2.05 16.69
N VAL A 99 22.73 -3.25 16.09
CA VAL A 99 23.91 -4.12 15.89
C VAL A 99 24.69 -3.75 14.63
N VAL A 100 24.01 -3.60 13.50
CA VAL A 100 24.66 -3.31 12.20
C VAL A 100 25.02 -1.83 12.08
N GLN A 101 24.36 -0.96 12.85
CA GLN A 101 24.52 0.50 12.83
C GLN A 101 24.70 1.03 11.40
N PRO A 102 23.73 0.87 10.50
CA PRO A 102 23.83 1.24 9.08
C PRO A 102 23.85 2.77 8.83
N GLY A 103 24.47 3.53 9.74
CA GLY A 103 24.74 4.97 9.67
C GLY A 103 26.05 5.37 10.37
N ALA A 104 26.77 4.45 11.02
CA ALA A 104 28.10 4.70 11.55
C ALA A 104 29.08 4.94 10.39
N GLY A 105 29.26 6.21 10.02
CA GLY A 105 30.08 6.62 8.86
C GLY A 105 29.35 7.49 7.83
N MET A 106 28.04 7.72 7.95
CA MET A 106 27.41 8.85 7.27
C MET A 106 27.87 10.13 7.99
N HIS A 107 28.70 10.96 7.35
CA HIS A 107 28.96 12.34 7.76
C HIS A 107 27.71 13.21 7.54
N ALA A 108 26.60 12.84 8.16
CA ALA A 108 25.45 13.70 8.40
C ALA A 108 25.70 14.38 9.75
N ASP A 109 26.63 15.33 9.76
CA ASP A 109 26.88 16.15 10.94
C ASP A 109 25.61 16.95 11.25
N VAL A 110 24.88 16.50 12.26
CA VAL A 110 23.61 17.06 12.73
C VAL A 110 23.72 18.54 13.14
N ALA A 111 24.93 19.04 13.43
CA ALA A 111 25.18 20.43 13.79
C ALA A 111 25.36 21.34 12.55
N THR A 112 25.93 20.82 11.45
CA THR A 112 25.99 21.58 10.17
C THR A 112 24.67 21.50 9.40
N LEU A 113 23.93 20.40 9.55
CA LEU A 113 22.58 20.26 9.01
C LEU A 113 21.60 21.20 9.71
N THR A 114 21.74 21.56 10.98
CA THR A 114 20.77 22.45 11.67
C THR A 114 20.78 23.90 11.16
N ALA A 115 21.90 24.39 10.63
CA ALA A 115 21.98 25.71 10.01
C ALA A 115 21.25 25.78 8.65
N GLU A 116 21.28 24.71 7.85
CA GLU A 116 20.53 24.61 6.60
C GLU A 116 19.13 23.97 6.74
N MET A 117 18.88 23.16 7.78
CA MET A 117 17.60 22.50 8.05
C MET A 117 16.54 23.44 8.62
N ASN A 118 16.92 24.60 9.18
CA ASN A 118 15.97 25.68 9.50
C ASN A 118 15.35 26.33 8.25
N LYS A 119 15.89 26.07 7.05
CA LYS A 119 15.30 26.45 5.76
C LYS A 119 14.35 25.39 5.19
N ASN A 120 14.42 24.15 5.69
CA ASN A 120 13.56 23.06 5.26
C ASN A 120 12.42 22.87 6.26
N ALA A 121 11.30 23.56 6.01
CA ALA A 121 10.03 23.45 6.74
C ALA A 121 9.51 22.01 6.94
N ALA A 122 10.08 21.03 6.22
CA ALA A 122 9.79 19.62 6.36
C ALA A 122 10.17 19.06 7.75
N LEU A 123 11.34 19.40 8.30
CA LEU A 123 11.81 18.75 9.53
C LEU A 123 11.14 19.29 10.81
N THR A 124 10.88 20.59 10.84
CA THR A 124 10.10 21.23 11.91
C THR A 124 8.66 20.70 11.93
N GLY A 125 8.11 20.37 10.75
CA GLY A 125 6.84 19.67 10.61
C GLY A 125 6.88 18.25 11.18
N PHE A 126 7.92 17.47 10.92
CA PHE A 126 8.03 16.10 11.47
C PHE A 126 8.19 16.05 12.99
N ILE A 127 8.97 16.97 13.59
CA ILE A 127 9.13 17.06 15.05
C ILE A 127 7.82 17.55 15.70
N ALA A 128 7.14 18.53 15.08
CA ALA A 128 5.84 19.00 15.54
C ALA A 128 4.71 17.98 15.34
N SER A 129 4.76 17.14 14.30
CA SER A 129 3.79 16.08 14.03
C SER A 129 4.02 14.83 14.89
N GLY A 130 5.28 14.54 15.24
CA GLY A 130 5.64 13.41 16.11
C GLY A 130 5.18 13.59 17.56
N GLU A 131 5.25 14.82 18.10
CA GLU A 131 4.80 15.11 19.47
C GLU A 131 3.30 15.44 19.59
N LYS A 132 2.63 15.84 18.51
CA LYS A 132 1.22 16.29 18.56
C LYS A 132 0.19 15.27 18.14
N GLN A 133 0.56 14.05 17.75
CA GLN A 133 -0.43 13.03 17.46
C GLN A 133 -0.89 12.37 18.77
N SER A 134 -1.67 13.14 19.54
CA SER A 134 -2.43 12.60 20.67
C SER A 134 -3.32 11.46 20.17
N THR A 135 -3.50 10.42 20.98
CA THR A 135 -4.40 9.30 20.65
C THR A 135 -5.80 9.82 20.26
N ILE A 136 -6.25 10.91 20.89
CA ILE A 136 -7.52 11.58 20.60
C ILE A 136 -7.53 12.19 19.19
N ASP A 137 -6.46 12.89 18.80
CA ASP A 137 -6.35 13.49 17.47
C ASP A 137 -6.30 12.42 16.37
N PHE A 138 -5.67 11.27 16.63
CA PHE A 138 -5.74 10.13 15.72
C PHE A 138 -7.18 9.64 15.50
N PHE A 139 -7.93 9.41 16.58
CA PHE A 139 -9.34 9.01 16.46
C PHE A 139 -10.19 10.06 15.75
N MET A 140 -9.92 11.35 15.99
CA MET A 140 -10.65 12.42 15.33
C MET A 140 -10.33 12.50 13.83
N ASN A 141 -9.08 12.22 13.44
CA ASN A 141 -8.66 12.15 12.04
C ASN A 141 -9.19 10.93 11.27
N VAL A 142 -9.68 9.89 11.95
CA VAL A 142 -10.36 8.75 11.33
C VAL A 142 -11.70 9.16 10.72
N ILE A 143 -12.38 10.14 11.33
CA ILE A 143 -13.69 10.61 10.88
C ILE A 143 -13.48 11.72 9.83
N PRO A 144 -13.75 11.45 8.54
CA PRO A 144 -13.62 12.49 7.53
C PRO A 144 -14.69 13.57 7.73
N SER A 145 -14.29 14.83 7.55
CA SER A 145 -15.24 15.95 7.48
C SER A 145 -16.17 15.84 6.26
N THR A 146 -15.66 15.29 5.15
CA THR A 146 -16.43 15.00 3.94
C THR A 146 -15.94 13.72 3.26
N VAL A 147 -16.87 12.92 2.74
CA VAL A 147 -16.53 11.67 2.01
C VAL A 147 -15.66 11.99 0.79
N VAL A 148 -16.05 12.99 -0.01
CA VAL A 148 -15.31 13.38 -1.22
C VAL A 148 -13.92 13.91 -0.88
N GLY A 149 -13.76 14.62 0.25
CA GLY A 149 -12.46 15.09 0.73
C GLY A 149 -11.49 13.95 1.02
N ALA A 150 -11.96 12.86 1.64
CA ALA A 150 -11.13 11.69 1.91
C ALA A 150 -10.58 11.05 0.62
N PHE A 151 -11.41 10.97 -0.43
CA PHE A 151 -10.98 10.47 -1.74
C PHE A 151 -10.08 11.47 -2.49
N ALA A 152 -10.33 12.77 -2.38
CA ALA A 152 -9.56 13.81 -3.05
C ALA A 152 -8.16 13.99 -2.46
N ASN A 153 -8.05 13.97 -1.13
CA ASN A 153 -6.77 14.05 -0.42
C ASN A 153 -6.01 12.71 -0.41
N GLY A 154 -6.73 11.60 -0.63
CA GLY A 154 -6.16 10.25 -0.62
C GLY A 154 -5.84 9.76 0.79
N ASP A 155 -6.62 10.18 1.78
CA ASP A 155 -6.46 9.79 3.17
C ASP A 155 -6.95 8.36 3.37
N ILE A 156 -6.01 7.40 3.32
CA ILE A 156 -6.31 5.97 3.30
C ILE A 156 -7.15 5.54 4.50
N LEU A 157 -6.84 6.06 5.69
CA LEU A 157 -7.55 5.71 6.93
C LEU A 157 -9.03 6.13 6.90
N GLN A 158 -9.30 7.34 6.41
CA GLN A 158 -10.66 7.87 6.28
C GLN A 158 -11.47 7.12 5.21
N VAL A 159 -10.85 6.84 4.06
CA VAL A 159 -11.46 6.03 2.99
C VAL A 159 -11.82 4.65 3.53
N LEU A 160 -10.92 4.01 4.28
CA LEU A 160 -11.16 2.69 4.85
C LEU A 160 -12.30 2.69 5.87
N PHE A 161 -12.36 3.68 6.76
CA PHE A 161 -13.46 3.82 7.73
C PHE A 161 -14.82 3.96 7.05
N PHE A 162 -14.93 4.86 6.06
CA PHE A 162 -16.15 5.02 5.28
C PHE A 162 -16.54 3.73 4.52
N SER A 163 -15.55 3.04 3.95
CA SER A 163 -15.77 1.79 3.21
C SER A 163 -16.35 0.69 4.09
N VAL A 164 -15.88 0.56 5.33
CA VAL A 164 -16.39 -0.41 6.30
C VAL A 164 -17.83 -0.09 6.69
N LEU A 165 -18.15 1.18 6.97
CA LEU A 165 -19.52 1.61 7.27
C LEU A 165 -20.47 1.37 6.09
N PHE A 166 -20.02 1.70 4.87
CA PHE A 166 -20.79 1.50 3.65
C PHE A 166 -21.03 0.01 3.39
N GLY A 167 -20.00 -0.84 3.51
CA GLY A 167 -20.11 -2.28 3.36
C GLY A 167 -21.05 -2.91 4.39
N TYR A 168 -21.00 -2.45 5.64
CA TYR A 168 -21.92 -2.87 6.70
C TYR A 168 -23.38 -2.47 6.39
N ALA A 169 -23.62 -1.22 5.98
CA ALA A 169 -24.94 -0.74 5.60
C ALA A 169 -25.51 -1.51 4.41
N LEU A 170 -24.68 -1.78 3.39
CA LEU A 170 -25.05 -2.53 2.20
C LEU A 170 -25.43 -3.97 2.52
N HIS A 171 -24.67 -4.64 3.41
CA HIS A 171 -25.02 -5.98 3.87
C HIS A 171 -26.35 -6.02 4.63
N ARG A 172 -26.62 -5.00 5.46
CA ARG A 172 -27.86 -4.91 6.26
C ARG A 172 -29.11 -4.70 5.38
N LEU A 173 -28.97 -4.09 4.21
CA LEU A 173 -30.06 -3.90 3.24
C LEU A 173 -30.53 -5.22 2.59
N GLY A 174 -29.76 -6.30 2.69
CA GLY A 174 -30.13 -7.61 2.16
C GLY A 174 -30.38 -7.57 0.65
N ASP A 175 -31.53 -8.09 0.23
CA ASP A 175 -31.89 -8.19 -1.20
C ASP A 175 -32.00 -6.84 -1.91
N TYR A 176 -32.39 -5.78 -1.19
CA TYR A 176 -32.45 -4.42 -1.74
C TYR A 176 -31.06 -3.86 -2.08
N GLY A 177 -30.01 -4.36 -1.42
CA GLY A 177 -28.62 -3.95 -1.66
C GLY A 177 -27.94 -4.66 -2.83
N LYS A 178 -28.49 -5.77 -3.33
CA LYS A 178 -27.90 -6.59 -4.41
C LYS A 178 -27.49 -5.81 -5.67
N PRO A 179 -28.32 -4.94 -6.27
CA PRO A 179 -27.91 -4.22 -7.49
C PRO A 179 -26.73 -3.28 -7.25
N VAL A 180 -26.65 -2.68 -6.06
CA VAL A 180 -25.53 -1.80 -5.68
C VAL A 180 -24.27 -2.62 -5.44
N PHE A 181 -24.38 -3.78 -4.79
CA PHE A 181 -23.26 -4.70 -4.61
C PHE A 181 -22.67 -5.17 -5.96
N GLU A 182 -23.52 -5.63 -6.89
CA GLU A 182 -23.08 -6.06 -8.22
C GLU A 182 -22.44 -4.93 -9.02
N PHE A 183 -22.96 -3.70 -8.90
CA PHE A 183 -22.38 -2.53 -9.54
C PHE A 183 -20.97 -2.27 -9.01
N ILE A 184 -20.77 -2.28 -7.69
CA ILE A 184 -19.46 -2.06 -7.07
C ILE A 184 -18.50 -3.21 -7.40
N ASP A 185 -18.97 -4.46 -7.44
CA ASP A 185 -18.13 -5.60 -7.84
C ASP A 185 -17.63 -5.47 -9.29
N ARG A 186 -18.50 -5.05 -10.22
CA ARG A 186 -18.09 -4.75 -11.60
C ARG A 186 -17.06 -3.62 -11.65
N ILE A 187 -17.23 -2.57 -10.86
CA ILE A 187 -16.23 -1.49 -10.74
C ILE A 187 -14.91 -2.02 -10.20
N THR A 188 -14.91 -2.91 -9.21
CA THR A 188 -13.69 -3.55 -8.67
C THR A 188 -12.88 -4.21 -9.79
N HIS A 189 -13.55 -4.94 -10.69
CA HIS A 189 -12.89 -5.57 -11.84
C HIS A 189 -12.30 -4.54 -12.82
N VAL A 190 -13.02 -3.44 -13.07
CA VAL A 190 -12.51 -2.31 -13.88
C VAL A 190 -11.30 -1.68 -13.23
N MET A 191 -11.34 -1.44 -11.91
CA MET A 191 -10.21 -0.88 -11.16
C MET A 191 -8.97 -1.80 -11.22
N PHE A 192 -9.14 -3.11 -11.08
CA PHE A 192 -8.04 -4.06 -11.26
C PHE A 192 -7.46 -4.02 -12.69
N ASN A 193 -8.29 -3.81 -13.71
CA ASN A 193 -7.81 -3.65 -15.08
C ASN A 193 -7.00 -2.36 -15.26
N ILE A 194 -7.40 -1.26 -14.61
CA ILE A 194 -6.60 -0.02 -14.60
C ILE A 194 -5.22 -0.26 -13.99
N ILE A 195 -5.12 -0.99 -12.86
CA ILE A 195 -3.81 -1.34 -12.27
C ILE A 195 -2.99 -2.18 -13.26
N ASN A 196 -3.60 -3.14 -13.94
CA ASN A 196 -2.90 -3.94 -14.95
C ASN A 196 -2.34 -3.09 -16.09
N VAL A 197 -3.08 -2.07 -16.52
CA VAL A 197 -2.60 -1.11 -17.53
C VAL A 197 -1.43 -0.30 -16.96
N ILE A 198 -1.54 0.22 -15.73
CA ILE A 198 -0.47 0.97 -15.07
C ILE A 198 0.79 0.11 -14.89
N MET A 199 0.66 -1.17 -14.53
CA MET A 199 1.78 -2.09 -14.39
C MET A 199 2.46 -2.40 -15.73
N LYS A 200 1.74 -2.37 -16.86
CA LYS A 200 2.34 -2.49 -18.20
C LYS A 200 3.17 -1.26 -18.61
N VAL A 201 2.93 -0.10 -18.00
CA VAL A 201 3.72 1.11 -18.25
C VAL A 201 5.12 0.98 -17.64
N LEU A 202 5.35 0.07 -16.68
CA LEU A 202 6.72 -0.33 -16.32
C LEU A 202 7.32 -1.18 -17.45
N PRO A 203 8.31 -0.67 -18.19
CA PRO A 203 8.86 -1.37 -19.36
C PRO A 203 9.52 -2.72 -19.03
N SER A 204 9.80 -2.95 -17.74
CA SER A 204 10.53 -4.11 -17.23
C SER A 204 9.72 -4.98 -16.27
N VAL A 205 8.39 -4.90 -16.22
CA VAL A 205 7.58 -5.81 -15.41
C VAL A 205 6.69 -6.63 -16.36
N PRO A 206 6.90 -7.95 -16.50
CA PRO A 206 5.98 -8.82 -17.24
C PRO A 206 4.61 -8.64 -16.61
N SER A 207 3.59 -8.41 -17.44
CA SER A 207 2.21 -8.25 -16.99
C SER A 207 1.82 -9.44 -16.12
N VAL A 208 1.84 -9.25 -14.80
CA VAL A 208 1.31 -10.22 -13.84
C VAL A 208 -0.17 -10.34 -14.18
N PRO A 209 -0.69 -11.54 -14.49
CA PRO A 209 -2.11 -11.70 -14.61
C PRO A 209 -2.72 -11.48 -13.22
N TRP A 210 -3.17 -10.25 -12.91
CA TRP A 210 -4.05 -10.03 -11.77
C TRP A 210 -5.36 -10.74 -12.07
N ARG A 211 -5.48 -11.95 -11.54
CA ARG A 211 -6.67 -12.78 -11.66
C ARG A 211 -7.68 -12.25 -10.63
N SER A 212 -8.91 -11.94 -11.08
CA SER A 212 -9.96 -11.44 -10.20
C SER A 212 -10.24 -12.42 -9.05
N PRO A 213 -10.57 -11.93 -7.84
CA PRO A 213 -10.90 -12.78 -6.69
C PRO A 213 -12.10 -13.73 -6.92
N SER A 214 -12.86 -13.56 -8.00
CA SER A 214 -14.08 -14.30 -8.33
C SER A 214 -13.86 -15.66 -9.03
N ALA A 215 -12.61 -16.08 -9.28
CA ALA A 215 -12.34 -17.38 -9.93
C ALA A 215 -12.46 -18.55 -8.92
N PRO A 216 -13.30 -19.59 -9.17
CA PRO A 216 -13.56 -20.70 -8.23
C PRO A 216 -12.38 -21.63 -7.91
N THR A 217 -11.19 -21.38 -8.46
CA THR A 217 -9.99 -22.20 -8.24
C THR A 217 -8.98 -21.43 -7.37
N ALA A 218 -9.41 -21.06 -6.17
CA ALA A 218 -8.58 -20.49 -5.12
C ALA A 218 -7.98 -21.62 -4.26
N SER A 219 -6.87 -22.23 -4.68
CA SER A 219 -6.12 -23.10 -3.74
C SER A 219 -4.64 -23.38 -4.03
N VAL A 220 -4.05 -23.01 -5.19
CA VAL A 220 -2.71 -23.58 -5.52
C VAL A 220 -1.62 -22.58 -5.96
N ARG A 221 -1.80 -21.26 -5.84
CA ARG A 221 -0.73 -20.30 -6.20
C ARG A 221 -0.34 -19.25 -5.16
N TRP A 222 -1.03 -19.17 -4.03
CA TRP A 222 -0.61 -18.31 -2.92
C TRP A 222 0.54 -18.93 -2.09
N CYS A 223 0.63 -20.26 -2.02
CA CYS A 223 1.69 -20.92 -1.25
C CYS A 223 3.09 -20.91 -1.89
N SER A 224 3.27 -20.58 -3.17
CA SER A 224 4.62 -20.55 -3.77
C SER A 224 5.39 -19.25 -3.51
N TRP A 225 4.83 -18.33 -2.72
CA TRP A 225 5.51 -17.12 -2.23
C TRP A 225 5.89 -17.22 -0.73
N ALA A 226 5.51 -18.30 -0.05
CA ALA A 226 5.81 -18.53 1.37
C ALA A 226 6.84 -19.66 1.60
N SER A 227 7.59 -20.03 0.56
CA SER A 227 8.69 -21.01 0.59
C SER A 227 9.67 -20.74 -0.54
#